data_AF-A0A9X3YG03-F1
#
_entry.id   AF-A0A9X3YG03-F1
#
_cell.length_a   1.000
_cell.length_b   1.000
_cell.length_c   1.000
_cell.angle_alpha   90.00
_cell.angle_beta   90.00
_cell.angle_gamma   90.00
#
_symmetry.space_group_name_H-M   'P 1'
#
loop_
_entity.id
_entity.type
_entity.pdbx_description
1 polymer ?
#
loop_
_entity_poly.entity_id
_entity_poly.type
_entity_poly.pdbx_seq_one_letter_code
_entity_poly.pdbx_strand_id
1 'polypeptide(L)'
;MKTAYKIGLVAGAAMLMLLMPARGRAEQLEKFDGYIVHYNALSADQLAPEVAQAYKLQRSGHRGLVNIAVQKDNGTAEPTPVAATITGSATNLSGQRTTLALREIKEDGAVYYLGEFPVGSGTDTYRFQIDVKPDGATRAHTLKFSKNYVTD
;
A
#
# COMPACT_ATOMS: atom_id res chain seq x y z
N MET A 1 39.78 8.84 11.28
CA MET A 1 38.37 8.85 11.75
C MET A 1 37.61 9.95 11.04
N LYS A 2 36.64 9.58 10.19
CA LYS A 2 35.43 10.35 9.84
C LYS A 2 34.61 9.48 8.90
N THR A 3 33.77 8.65 9.49
CA THR A 3 32.73 7.88 8.81
C THR A 3 31.67 8.88 8.34
N ALA A 4 31.72 9.24 7.05
CA ALA A 4 30.64 9.97 6.40
C ALA A 4 29.48 8.97 6.23
N TYR A 5 28.45 9.16 7.04
CA TYR A 5 27.24 8.36 7.03
C TYR A 5 26.55 8.53 5.65
N LYS A 6 26.32 7.43 4.95
CA LYS A 6 25.53 7.37 3.71
C LYS A 6 24.06 7.64 4.08
N ILE A 7 23.67 8.91 4.14
CA ILE A 7 22.29 9.33 4.51
C ILE A 7 21.31 9.25 3.31
N GLY A 8 21.80 8.96 2.10
CA GLY A 8 20.96 9.00 0.88
C GLY A 8 20.16 7.75 0.49
N LEU A 9 20.29 6.61 1.20
CA LEU A 9 19.60 5.36 0.80
C LEU A 9 18.41 5.00 1.69
N VAL A 10 18.21 5.71 2.81
CA VAL A 10 17.19 5.36 3.80
C VAL A 10 15.83 5.96 3.45
N ALA A 11 15.73 6.95 2.56
CA ALA A 11 14.47 7.66 2.30
C ALA A 11 13.36 6.77 1.71
N GLY A 12 13.66 5.92 0.73
CA GLY A 12 12.67 5.03 0.11
C GLY A 12 12.13 3.94 1.05
N ALA A 13 13.00 3.36 1.89
CA ALA A 13 12.59 2.40 2.93
C ALA A 13 11.95 3.10 4.14
N ALA A 14 12.39 4.32 4.48
CA ALA A 14 11.86 5.11 5.59
C ALA A 14 10.48 5.69 5.29
N MET A 15 10.13 5.95 4.03
CA MET A 15 8.77 6.38 3.67
C MET A 15 7.76 5.23 3.80
N LEU A 16 8.20 3.98 3.54
CA LEU A 16 7.44 2.77 3.91
C LEU A 16 7.27 2.68 5.43
N MET A 17 8.32 3.01 6.20
CA MET A 17 8.29 3.05 7.68
C MET A 17 7.54 4.26 8.28
N LEU A 18 7.33 5.36 7.55
CA LEU A 18 6.62 6.55 8.04
C LEU A 18 5.10 6.35 8.14
N LEU A 19 4.60 5.18 7.69
CA LEU A 19 3.25 4.68 7.96
C LEU A 19 3.22 3.74 9.18
N MET A 20 4.28 3.71 10.00
CA MET A 20 4.27 2.94 11.24
C MET A 20 3.15 3.43 12.16
N PRO A 21 2.20 2.55 12.54
CA PRO A 21 1.12 2.89 13.45
C PRO A 21 1.66 3.19 14.84
N ALA A 22 1.09 4.22 15.49
CA ALA A 22 0.97 4.19 16.93
C ALA A 22 0.08 2.98 17.31
N ARG A 23 0.71 1.84 17.64
CA ARG A 23 0.12 0.59 18.16
C ARG A 23 -0.95 -0.07 17.24
N GLY A 24 -0.57 -1.17 16.56
CA GLY A 24 -1.53 -2.18 16.05
C GLY A 24 -1.88 -2.15 14.54
N ARG A 25 -1.33 -1.22 13.77
CA ARG A 25 -1.30 -1.18 12.29
C ARG A 25 -0.43 -2.25 11.62
N ALA A 26 -0.79 -3.53 11.56
CA ALA A 26 0.05 -4.50 10.85
C ALA A 26 0.08 -4.19 9.34
N GLU A 27 1.21 -3.65 8.85
CA GLU A 27 1.59 -3.76 7.44
C GLU A 27 1.66 -5.25 7.08
N GLN A 28 1.09 -5.61 5.94
CA GLN A 28 1.01 -7.00 5.52
C GLN A 28 1.96 -7.22 4.33
N LEU A 29 2.61 -8.37 4.33
CA LEU A 29 3.61 -8.73 3.34
C LEU A 29 3.29 -10.12 2.80
N GLU A 30 3.39 -10.29 1.49
CA GLU A 30 3.29 -11.59 0.83
C GLU A 30 4.44 -11.76 -0.16
N LYS A 31 5.03 -12.97 -0.22
CA LYS A 31 6.09 -13.32 -1.15
C LYS A 31 5.58 -14.30 -2.19
N PHE A 32 5.90 -14.08 -3.46
CA PHE A 32 5.60 -15.00 -4.56
C PHE A 32 6.66 -14.86 -5.66
N ASP A 33 7.06 -15.96 -6.30
CA ASP A 33 7.90 -15.99 -7.50
C ASP A 33 9.13 -15.05 -7.50
N GLY A 34 9.80 -14.92 -6.34
CA GLY A 34 10.96 -14.03 -6.18
C GLY A 34 10.60 -12.53 -6.14
N TYR A 35 9.38 -12.21 -5.72
CA TYR A 35 8.89 -10.87 -5.44
C TYR A 35 8.32 -10.80 -4.02
N ILE A 36 8.33 -9.59 -3.48
CA ILE A 36 7.74 -9.22 -2.20
C ILE A 36 6.71 -8.14 -2.49
N VAL A 37 5.48 -8.33 -2.01
CA VAL A 37 4.46 -7.29 -2.04
C VAL A 37 4.11 -6.87 -0.64
N HIS A 38 4.35 -5.60 -0.36
CA HIS A 38 3.87 -4.92 0.84
C HIS A 38 2.52 -4.30 0.52
N TYR A 39 1.55 -4.51 1.38
CA TYR A 39 0.22 -3.95 1.21
C TYR A 39 -0.36 -3.54 2.56
N ASN A 40 -1.13 -2.46 2.52
CA ASN A 40 -1.90 -2.03 3.67
C ASN A 40 -3.22 -1.38 3.24
N ALA A 41 -4.14 -1.31 4.18
CA ALA A 41 -5.39 -0.58 4.04
C ALA A 41 -5.67 0.33 5.25
N LEU A 42 -6.16 1.51 4.94
CA LEU A 42 -6.19 2.76 5.71
C LEU A 42 -7.58 3.36 5.73
N SER A 43 -8.03 3.90 6.87
CA SER A 43 -8.94 5.04 6.81
C SER A 43 -8.11 6.30 6.55
N ALA A 44 -8.54 7.17 5.64
CA ALA A 44 -7.73 8.30 5.18
C ALA A 44 -7.56 9.41 6.23
N ASP A 45 -8.47 9.51 7.20
CA ASP A 45 -8.31 10.38 8.37
C ASP A 45 -7.11 10.01 9.26
N GLN A 46 -6.70 8.74 9.25
CA GLN A 46 -5.54 8.22 9.97
C GLN A 46 -4.20 8.63 9.33
N LEU A 47 -4.22 9.22 8.13
CA LEU A 47 -3.02 9.77 7.51
C LEU A 47 -2.55 11.03 8.25
N ALA A 48 -1.24 11.19 8.34
CA ALA A 48 -0.66 12.47 8.73
C ALA A 48 -1.12 13.57 7.74
N PRO A 49 -1.43 14.79 8.23
CA PRO A 49 -1.85 15.90 7.38
C PRO A 49 -0.93 16.13 6.17
N GLU A 50 0.38 16.05 6.39
CA GLU A 50 1.42 16.33 5.41
C GLU A 50 1.42 15.28 4.29
N VAL A 51 1.22 14.01 4.64
CA VAL A 51 1.12 12.89 3.69
C VAL A 51 -0.12 13.05 2.81
N ALA A 52 -1.26 13.37 3.42
CA ALA A 52 -2.48 13.57 2.66
C ALA A 52 -2.37 14.77 1.70
N GLN A 53 -1.75 15.87 2.14
CA GLN A 53 -1.50 17.03 1.29
C GLN A 53 -0.55 16.71 0.13
N ALA A 54 0.58 16.05 0.41
CA ALA A 54 1.58 15.69 -0.59
C ALA A 54 0.95 14.86 -1.73
N TYR A 55 0.10 13.89 -1.38
CA TYR A 55 -0.55 13.03 -2.36
C TYR A 55 -1.94 13.50 -2.79
N LYS A 56 -2.40 14.69 -2.35
CA LYS A 56 -3.73 15.24 -2.66
C LYS A 56 -4.89 14.30 -2.28
N LEU A 57 -4.74 13.61 -1.16
CA LEU A 57 -5.73 12.69 -0.60
C LEU A 57 -6.71 13.44 0.30
N GLN A 58 -7.99 13.09 0.23
CA GLN A 58 -8.98 13.65 1.13
C GLN A 58 -8.95 12.90 2.47
N ARG A 59 -8.54 13.59 3.54
CA ARG A 59 -8.63 13.04 4.91
C ARG A 59 -10.10 12.97 5.35
N SER A 60 -10.61 11.76 5.53
CA SER A 60 -11.99 11.49 5.98
C SER A 60 -12.11 10.05 6.47
N GLY A 61 -12.95 9.81 7.47
CA GLY A 61 -13.33 8.46 7.91
C GLY A 61 -14.13 7.69 6.85
N HIS A 62 -14.87 8.39 5.99
CA HIS A 62 -15.63 7.82 4.88
C HIS A 62 -14.77 7.56 3.62
N ARG A 63 -13.45 7.61 3.75
CA ARG A 63 -12.51 7.36 2.67
C ARG A 63 -11.51 6.31 3.12
N GLY A 64 -11.51 5.19 2.43
CA GLY A 64 -10.48 4.18 2.54
C GLY A 64 -9.33 4.46 1.58
N LEU A 65 -8.13 4.07 1.97
CA LEU A 65 -6.93 4.09 1.14
C LEU A 65 -6.30 2.69 1.16
N VAL A 66 -5.92 2.20 -0.01
CA VAL A 66 -5.05 1.02 -0.18
C VAL A 66 -3.68 1.51 -0.66
N ASN A 67 -2.61 1.01 -0.04
CA ASN A 67 -1.24 1.18 -0.53
C ASN A 67 -0.66 -0.19 -0.88
N ILE A 68 0.00 -0.28 -2.04
CA ILE A 68 0.68 -1.48 -2.51
C ILE A 68 2.07 -1.09 -3.02
N ALA A 69 3.11 -1.78 -2.56
CA ALA A 69 4.47 -1.63 -3.05
C ALA A 69 5.05 -3.00 -3.42
N VAL A 70 5.77 -3.06 -4.52
CA VAL A 70 6.32 -4.31 -5.06
C VAL A 70 7.84 -4.21 -5.09
N GLN A 71 8.51 -5.26 -4.63
CA GLN A 71 9.96 -5.38 -4.63
C GLN A 71 10.37 -6.73 -5.24
N LYS A 72 11.54 -6.75 -5.87
CA LYS A 72 12.21 -8.00 -6.23
C LYS A 72 12.89 -8.57 -4.99
N ASP A 73 12.65 -9.84 -4.68
CA ASP A 73 13.37 -10.55 -3.64
C ASP A 73 14.75 -10.94 -4.18
N ASN A 74 15.80 -10.27 -3.69
CA ASN A 74 17.18 -10.50 -4.10
C ASN A 74 17.90 -11.50 -3.17
N GLY A 75 17.15 -12.26 -2.38
CA GLY A 75 17.67 -13.29 -1.48
C GLY A 75 18.40 -12.69 -0.28
N THR A 76 19.73 -12.75 -0.30
CA THR A 76 20.57 -12.20 0.79
C THR A 76 20.89 -10.71 0.61
N ALA A 77 20.69 -10.17 -0.60
CA ALA A 77 20.82 -8.75 -0.88
C ALA A 77 19.52 -7.99 -0.56
N GLU A 78 19.63 -6.66 -0.43
CA GLU A 78 18.49 -5.80 -0.16
C GLU A 78 17.44 -5.89 -1.29
N PRO A 79 16.13 -6.03 -0.97
CA PRO A 79 15.07 -6.02 -1.98
C PRO A 79 15.05 -4.72 -2.77
N THR A 80 14.83 -4.80 -4.07
CA THR A 80 14.80 -3.61 -4.95
C THR A 80 13.38 -3.31 -5.42
N PRO A 81 12.91 -2.06 -5.31
CA PRO A 81 11.60 -1.67 -5.85
C PRO A 81 11.45 -2.04 -7.33
N VAL A 82 10.27 -2.53 -7.71
CA VAL A 82 9.93 -2.87 -9.10
C VAL A 82 8.56 -2.31 -9.44
N ALA A 83 8.44 -1.73 -10.62
CA ALA A 83 7.14 -1.30 -11.13
C ALA A 83 6.25 -2.53 -11.39
N ALA A 84 4.94 -2.32 -11.36
CA ALA A 84 3.97 -3.38 -11.55
C ALA A 84 2.69 -2.85 -12.21
N THR A 85 2.07 -3.68 -13.04
CA THR A 85 0.67 -3.47 -13.40
C THR A 85 -0.19 -3.97 -12.26
N ILE A 86 -0.96 -3.07 -11.63
CA ILE A 86 -1.82 -3.40 -10.49
C ILE A 86 -3.27 -3.04 -10.80
N THR A 87 -4.15 -4.02 -10.62
CA THR A 87 -5.61 -3.82 -10.65
C THR A 87 -6.21 -4.35 -9.37
N GLY A 88 -7.36 -3.83 -8.95
CA GLY A 88 -7.98 -4.33 -7.73
C GLY A 88 -9.42 -3.89 -7.52
N SER A 89 -10.05 -4.53 -6.55
CA SER A 89 -11.39 -4.20 -6.09
C SER A 89 -11.54 -4.45 -4.61
N ALA A 90 -12.45 -3.70 -4.00
CA ALA A 90 -12.92 -3.91 -2.64
C ALA A 90 -14.41 -4.32 -2.67
N THR A 91 -14.78 -5.32 -1.88
CA THR A 91 -16.16 -5.78 -1.74
C THR A 91 -16.56 -5.74 -0.28
N ASN A 92 -17.66 -5.05 0.05
CA ASN A 92 -18.14 -4.95 1.42
C ASN A 92 -18.99 -6.16 1.86
N LEU A 93 -19.48 -6.18 3.11
CA LEU A 93 -20.30 -7.30 3.61
C LEU A 93 -21.65 -7.43 2.91
N SER A 94 -22.20 -6.32 2.40
CA SER A 94 -23.42 -6.31 1.58
C SER A 94 -23.20 -6.82 0.15
N GLY A 95 -21.97 -7.16 -0.23
CA GLY A 95 -21.63 -7.65 -1.56
C GLY A 95 -21.45 -6.54 -2.61
N GLN A 96 -21.49 -5.26 -2.22
CA GLN A 96 -21.21 -4.15 -3.10
C GLN A 96 -19.72 -4.15 -3.45
N ARG A 97 -19.41 -4.25 -4.75
CA ARG A 97 -18.05 -4.27 -5.28
C ARG A 97 -17.69 -2.91 -5.86
N THR A 98 -16.52 -2.41 -5.47
CA THR A 98 -15.93 -1.15 -5.96
C THR A 98 -14.57 -1.44 -6.59
N THR A 99 -14.38 -1.03 -7.84
CA THR A 99 -13.06 -1.06 -8.50
C THR A 99 -12.16 0.01 -7.90
N LEU A 100 -10.92 -0.34 -7.60
CA LEU A 100 -9.93 0.60 -7.06
C LEU A 100 -9.22 1.33 -8.21
N ALA A 101 -9.32 2.65 -8.22
CA ALA A 101 -8.52 3.50 -9.11
C ALA A 101 -7.13 3.68 -8.51
N LEU A 102 -6.22 2.76 -8.82
CA LEU A 102 -4.84 2.78 -8.32
C LEU A 102 -3.99 3.75 -9.13
N ARG A 103 -3.33 4.68 -8.45
CA ARG A 103 -2.37 5.62 -9.02
C ARG A 103 -0.95 5.23 -8.61
N GLU A 104 -0.08 5.11 -9.59
CA GLU A 104 1.36 4.92 -9.38
C GLU A 104 2.01 6.21 -8.88
N ILE A 105 2.88 6.09 -7.88
CA ILE A 105 3.73 7.15 -7.36
C ILE A 105 5.18 6.65 -7.37
N LYS A 106 6.09 7.53 -7.79
CA LYS A 106 7.52 7.27 -7.94
C LYS A 106 8.30 8.37 -7.24
N GLU A 107 8.98 8.02 -6.14
CA GLU A 107 9.73 8.99 -5.32
C GLU A 107 10.96 8.32 -4.69
N ASP A 108 12.10 9.00 -4.71
CA ASP A 108 13.35 8.56 -4.05
C ASP A 108 13.74 7.09 -4.31
N GLY A 109 13.50 6.62 -5.54
CA GLY A 109 13.78 5.25 -5.95
C GLY A 109 12.75 4.20 -5.51
N ALA A 110 11.68 4.60 -4.81
CA ALA A 110 10.54 3.77 -4.48
C ALA A 110 9.43 3.87 -5.53
N VAL A 111 8.64 2.79 -5.65
CA VAL A 111 7.43 2.73 -6.49
C VAL A 111 6.30 2.15 -5.64
N TYR A 112 5.18 2.86 -5.56
CA TYR A 112 4.00 2.41 -4.81
C TYR A 112 2.71 2.87 -5.49
N TYR A 113 1.62 2.21 -5.14
CA TYR A 113 0.31 2.35 -5.79
C TYR A 113 -0.73 2.67 -4.74
N LEU A 114 -1.35 3.85 -4.87
CA LEU A 114 -2.36 4.35 -3.94
C LEU A 114 -3.74 4.28 -4.59
N GLY A 115 -4.72 3.72 -3.89
CA GLY A 115 -6.11 3.66 -4.35
C GLY A 115 -7.07 4.12 -3.27
N GLU A 116 -7.87 5.15 -3.57
CA GLU A 116 -8.94 5.60 -2.69
C GLU A 116 -10.29 4.98 -3.03
N PHE A 117 -11.12 4.74 -2.03
CA PHE A 117 -12.48 4.23 -2.21
C PHE A 117 -13.42 4.76 -1.11
N PRO A 118 -14.73 4.88 -1.38
CA PRO A 118 -15.70 5.30 -0.38
C PRO A 118 -15.91 4.20 0.67
N VAL A 119 -16.10 4.62 1.92
CA VAL A 119 -16.47 3.76 3.05
C VAL A 119 -17.81 4.26 3.61
N GLY A 120 -18.80 3.38 3.69
CA GLY A 120 -20.12 3.69 4.25
C GLY A 120 -20.09 3.90 5.77
N SER A 121 -21.15 4.50 6.31
CA SER A 121 -21.34 4.77 7.74
C SER A 121 -21.40 3.50 8.59
N GLY A 122 -21.05 3.62 9.88
CA GLY A 122 -21.00 2.51 10.82
C GLY A 122 -19.80 1.58 10.64
N THR A 123 -19.99 0.30 10.98
CA THR A 123 -18.93 -0.72 10.95
C THR A 123 -19.13 -1.68 9.78
N ASP A 124 -18.11 -1.82 8.93
CA ASP A 124 -18.16 -2.71 7.76
C ASP A 124 -16.78 -3.31 7.46
N THR A 125 -16.77 -4.52 6.91
CA THR A 125 -15.54 -5.22 6.52
C THR A 125 -15.45 -5.30 5.01
N TYR A 126 -14.38 -4.71 4.49
CA TYR A 126 -14.07 -4.74 3.07
C TYR A 126 -13.09 -5.88 2.79
N ARG A 127 -13.44 -6.72 1.82
CA ARG A 127 -12.59 -7.77 1.26
C ARG A 127 -11.92 -7.24 0.00
N PHE A 128 -10.60 -7.27 -0.03
CA PHE A 128 -9.80 -6.79 -1.13
C PHE A 128 -9.35 -7.98 -1.99
N GLN A 129 -9.41 -7.79 -3.30
CA GLN A 129 -8.74 -8.66 -4.26
C GLN A 129 -7.91 -7.75 -5.17
N ILE A 130 -6.60 -7.95 -5.14
CA ILE A 130 -5.62 -7.15 -5.87
C ILE A 130 -4.83 -8.10 -6.77
N ASP A 131 -4.83 -7.85 -8.07
CA ASP A 131 -3.98 -8.55 -9.01
C ASP A 131 -2.73 -7.72 -9.25
N VAL A 132 -1.57 -8.29 -8.92
CA VAL A 132 -0.26 -7.65 -9.01
C VAL A 132 0.57 -8.38 -10.06
N LYS A 133 0.96 -7.68 -11.12
CA LYS A 133 1.90 -8.20 -12.12
C LYS A 133 3.16 -7.35 -12.11
N PRO A 134 4.23 -7.78 -11.42
CA PRO A 134 5.51 -7.10 -11.46
C PRO A 134 6.06 -7.01 -12.89
N ASP A 135 6.77 -5.95 -13.21
CA ASP A 135 7.47 -5.80 -14.48
C ASP A 135 8.49 -6.94 -14.66
N GLY A 136 8.45 -7.57 -15.83
CA GLY A 136 9.23 -8.78 -16.13
C GLY A 136 8.61 -10.09 -15.63
N ALA A 137 7.52 -10.06 -14.85
CA ALA A 137 6.75 -11.27 -14.52
C ALA A 137 5.83 -11.68 -15.68
N THR A 138 5.70 -12.99 -15.89
CA THR A 138 4.82 -13.53 -16.95
C THR A 138 3.36 -13.66 -16.51
N ARG A 139 3.11 -13.76 -15.21
CA ARG A 139 1.78 -13.93 -14.62
C ARG A 139 1.52 -12.89 -13.53
N ALA A 140 0.25 -12.54 -13.35
CA ALA A 140 -0.20 -11.78 -12.20
C ALA A 140 -0.38 -12.71 -11.00
N HIS A 141 -0.14 -12.18 -9.81
CA HIS A 141 -0.43 -12.81 -8.52
C HIS A 141 -1.62 -12.12 -7.87
N THR A 142 -2.59 -12.90 -7.37
CA THR A 142 -3.79 -12.36 -6.74
C THR A 142 -3.64 -12.34 -5.22
N LEU A 143 -3.51 -11.15 -4.64
CA LEU A 143 -3.54 -10.92 -3.21
C LEU A 143 -4.98 -10.78 -2.72
N LYS A 144 -5.29 -11.42 -1.59
CA LYS A 144 -6.60 -11.32 -0.94
C LYS A 144 -6.43 -11.04 0.54
N PHE A 145 -7.05 -9.97 1.01
CA PHE A 145 -7.04 -9.60 2.41
C PHE A 145 -8.33 -8.89 2.79
N SER A 146 -8.51 -8.57 4.07
CA SER A 146 -9.71 -7.88 4.54
C SER A 146 -9.35 -6.84 5.59
N LYS A 147 -10.12 -5.76 5.63
CA LYS A 147 -9.95 -4.68 6.60
C LYS A 147 -11.32 -4.26 7.14
N ASN A 148 -11.42 -4.20 8.46
CA ASN A 148 -12.55 -3.60 9.15
C ASN A 148 -12.38 -2.08 9.18
N TYR A 149 -13.45 -1.37 8.87
CA TYR A 149 -13.59 0.07 8.97
C TYR A 149 -14.70 0.40 9.96
N VAL A 150 -14.44 1.36 10.83
CA VAL A 150 -15.42 1.90 11.77
C VAL A 150 -15.49 3.39 11.49
N THR A 151 -16.68 3.84 11.13
CA THR A 151 -17.03 5.24 10.89
C THR A 151 -18.18 5.63 11.81
N ASP A 152 -18.48 6.93 11.88
CA ASP A 152 -19.56 7.50 12.68
C ASP A 152 -20.97 7.17 12.15
#